data_AF-A0AAW0GD56-F1
#
_entry.id   AF-A0AAW0GD56-F1
#
_cell.length_a   1.000
_cell.length_b   1.000
_cell.length_c   1.000
_cell.angle_alpha   90.00
_cell.angle_beta   90.00
_cell.angle_gamma   90.00
#
_symmetry.space_group_name_H-M   'P 1'
#
loop_
_entity.id
_entity.type
_entity.pdbx_description
1 polymer ?
#
loop_
_entity_poly.entity_id
_entity_poly.type
_entity_poly.pdbx_seq_one_letter_code
_entity_poly.pdbx_strand_id
1 'polypeptide(L)'
;MDKERSDSEKLAYEQQNGFKSRLMERDELPPVFTEDIAHHFEPRTEELGRMREKKKVKYDDGLTEEQWLNAMDDDNDTVEEAIKRKEARVAKRRRTMAIKQGIPEDQIDTDALAAEEDEAEEEEEEMGRSRKKLRGSRSASQTPLEDDEVPPPEPIDEFTANCNNIIDNVLQLDSKDGQRKASDNNKSTPKVLATLAGGIVAGTAIYVYSNNNNTPNKNNHLGKILASNAGAVAVLNKEKNFKDYQQVYNAIAEKVRDQDDADDGAGRYGLLTRLAWHSSGTYDKNTNTGGSYNGSMIYSPESTDGENAGLEVARDFLVEFHYLFPWLSRGDLWTLGGVVAVQECGGPKIPWRPGRKDLEDRKKVPENGNLPDASRDADYVRKVFTRLGFDERETVALIGAHCLGKCHTDRSGYDGPWGPSFNMFTNDFYVRLLQNWHVRKWDGKKQYEDDETSSFMMLPTDYALKEDSKFLKYVKMYAEDQDLFFKDFSKAFSALLEKGIEYPKDVKPFEFKTLDEQED
;
A
#
# COMPACT_ATOMS: atom_id res chain seq x y z
N MET A 1 51.37 -1.82 -8.38
CA MET A 1 51.29 -3.19 -7.86
C MET A 1 49.94 -3.85 -8.14
N ASP A 2 48.79 -3.22 -7.86
CA ASP A 2 47.50 -3.91 -8.03
C ASP A 2 47.05 -4.11 -9.48
N LYS A 3 47.41 -3.20 -10.39
CA LYS A 3 47.03 -3.30 -11.81
C LYS A 3 47.82 -4.39 -12.54
N GLU A 4 49.12 -4.46 -12.32
CA GLU A 4 50.00 -5.48 -12.89
C GLU A 4 49.67 -6.88 -12.34
N ARG A 5 49.24 -6.98 -11.08
CA ARG A 5 48.78 -8.24 -10.49
C ARG A 5 47.47 -8.72 -11.13
N SER A 6 46.48 -7.83 -11.28
CA SER A 6 45.23 -8.10 -11.99
C SER A 6 45.47 -8.57 -13.43
N ASP A 7 46.39 -7.92 -14.13
CA ASP A 7 46.67 -8.24 -15.54
C ASP A 7 47.45 -9.57 -15.64
N SER A 8 48.32 -9.88 -14.68
CA SER A 8 49.00 -11.18 -14.61
C SER A 8 48.07 -12.35 -14.25
N GLU A 9 47.09 -12.12 -13.38
CA GLU A 9 46.07 -13.11 -13.00
C GLU A 9 45.11 -13.37 -14.18
N LYS A 10 44.75 -12.33 -14.94
CA LYS A 10 44.00 -12.49 -16.20
C LYS A 10 44.76 -13.28 -17.25
N LEU A 11 46.05 -12.98 -17.45
CA LEU A 11 46.87 -13.69 -18.44
C LEU A 11 47.07 -15.17 -18.07
N ALA A 12 47.21 -15.47 -16.77
CA ALA A 12 47.31 -16.83 -16.26
C ALA A 12 46.00 -17.61 -16.43
N TYR A 13 44.86 -16.95 -16.23
CA TYR A 13 43.53 -17.52 -16.46
C TYR A 13 43.25 -17.77 -17.95
N GLU A 14 43.68 -16.86 -18.83
CA GLU A 14 43.58 -16.98 -20.29
C GLU A 14 44.41 -18.16 -20.84
N GLN A 15 45.58 -18.43 -20.26
CA GLN A 15 46.45 -19.55 -20.66
C GLN A 15 45.95 -20.92 -20.19
N GLN A 16 45.25 -20.99 -19.05
CA GLN A 16 44.71 -22.26 -18.53
C GLN A 16 43.39 -22.66 -19.18
N ASN A 17 42.50 -21.70 -19.48
CA ASN A 17 41.11 -22.02 -19.80
C ASN A 17 40.65 -21.70 -21.23
N GLY A 18 41.55 -21.26 -22.12
CA GLY A 18 41.35 -21.19 -23.57
C GLY A 18 39.96 -20.69 -24.01
N PHE A 19 39.77 -19.37 -24.14
CA PHE A 19 38.49 -18.81 -24.57
C PHE A 19 38.08 -19.34 -25.96
N LYS A 20 37.05 -20.18 -26.01
CA LYS A 20 36.28 -20.43 -27.23
C LYS A 20 35.33 -19.24 -27.40
N SER A 21 35.40 -18.56 -28.54
CA SER A 21 34.60 -17.37 -28.87
C SER A 21 33.12 -17.67 -29.18
N ARG A 22 32.50 -18.62 -28.48
CA ARG A 22 31.09 -19.02 -28.66
C ARG A 22 30.31 -18.83 -27.36
N LEU A 23 28.98 -18.64 -27.46
CA LEU A 23 28.11 -18.74 -26.28
C LEU A 23 28.29 -20.13 -25.64
N MET A 24 28.36 -20.18 -24.31
CA MET A 24 28.48 -21.43 -23.55
C MET A 24 27.26 -22.32 -23.80
N GLU A 25 27.50 -23.59 -24.11
CA GLU A 25 26.43 -24.59 -24.25
C GLU A 25 25.96 -25.07 -22.87
N ARG A 26 24.78 -25.71 -22.80
CA ARG A 26 24.11 -26.09 -21.55
C ARG A 26 24.98 -26.99 -20.65
N ASP A 27 25.86 -27.77 -21.26
CA ASP A 27 26.78 -28.71 -20.59
C ASP A 27 28.06 -28.02 -20.07
N GLU A 28 28.28 -26.76 -20.44
CA GLU A 28 29.41 -25.91 -20.01
C GLU A 28 28.99 -24.93 -18.88
N LEU A 29 27.71 -24.91 -18.50
CA LEU A 29 27.20 -24.06 -17.42
C LEU A 29 27.61 -24.59 -16.04
N PRO A 30 27.98 -23.70 -15.10
CA PRO A 30 28.28 -24.12 -13.72
C PRO A 30 27.09 -24.86 -13.08
N PRO A 31 27.34 -25.85 -12.20
CA PRO A 31 26.30 -26.71 -11.63
C PRO A 31 25.13 -25.95 -10.99
N VAL A 32 25.40 -24.79 -10.38
CA VAL A 32 24.41 -23.90 -9.75
C VAL A 32 23.30 -23.42 -10.72
N PHE A 33 23.58 -23.39 -12.03
CA PHE A 33 22.60 -23.00 -13.05
C PHE A 33 21.88 -24.19 -13.69
N THR A 34 22.31 -25.41 -13.35
CA THR A 34 21.68 -26.67 -13.78
C THR A 34 20.98 -27.41 -12.64
N GLU A 35 21.19 -26.98 -11.40
CA GLU A 35 20.54 -27.53 -10.21
C GLU A 35 19.03 -27.25 -10.22
N ASP A 36 18.26 -28.27 -9.83
CA ASP A 36 16.82 -28.16 -9.67
C ASP A 36 16.51 -27.37 -8.39
N ILE A 37 16.07 -26.13 -8.58
CA ILE A 37 15.74 -25.20 -7.51
C ILE A 37 14.44 -25.57 -6.77
N ALA A 38 13.70 -26.61 -7.18
CA ALA A 38 12.49 -27.07 -6.48
C ALA A 38 12.73 -27.33 -4.99
N HIS A 39 13.91 -27.86 -4.61
CA HIS A 39 14.30 -28.09 -3.21
C HIS A 39 14.52 -26.80 -2.39
N HIS A 40 14.74 -25.64 -3.03
CA HIS A 40 14.83 -24.36 -2.34
C HIS A 40 13.47 -23.74 -2.03
N PHE A 41 12.40 -24.25 -2.66
CA PHE A 41 11.02 -23.82 -2.41
C PHE A 41 10.29 -24.70 -1.39
N GLU A 42 10.94 -25.74 -0.87
CA GLU A 42 10.42 -26.48 0.27
C GLU A 42 10.50 -25.61 1.54
N PRO A 43 9.36 -25.29 2.19
CA PRO A 43 9.37 -24.46 3.37
C PRO A 43 10.11 -25.18 4.52
N ARG A 44 11.19 -24.58 5.02
CA ARG A 44 11.83 -25.04 6.26
C ARG A 44 10.94 -24.65 7.43
N THR A 45 10.27 -25.62 8.02
CA THR A 45 9.61 -25.48 9.32
C THR A 45 10.66 -25.56 10.42
N GLU A 46 11.26 -24.44 10.80
CA GLU A 46 11.95 -24.34 12.08
C GLU A 46 10.89 -24.10 13.17
N GLU A 47 10.73 -25.07 14.07
CA GLU A 47 9.85 -24.93 15.24
C GLU A 47 10.47 -23.92 16.22
N LEU A 48 10.05 -22.66 16.11
CA LEU A 48 10.27 -21.67 17.17
C LEU A 48 9.46 -22.09 18.42
N GLY A 49 10.16 -22.22 19.54
CA GLY A 49 9.58 -22.61 20.82
C GLY A 49 8.42 -21.69 21.24
N ARG A 50 7.31 -22.31 21.65
CA ARG A 50 6.03 -21.68 21.99
C ARG A 50 6.18 -20.47 22.93
N MET A 51 5.80 -19.30 22.43
CA MET A 51 5.49 -18.13 23.25
C MET A 51 4.26 -18.47 24.11
N ARG A 52 4.30 -18.16 25.41
CA ARG A 52 3.25 -18.54 26.35
C ARG A 52 2.03 -17.66 26.11
N GLU A 53 1.01 -18.19 25.44
CA GLU A 53 -0.29 -17.53 25.28
C GLU A 53 -0.88 -17.20 26.66
N LYS A 54 -1.30 -15.94 26.85
CA LYS A 54 -2.05 -15.57 28.05
C LYS A 54 -3.41 -16.25 27.97
N LYS A 55 -3.76 -16.98 29.03
CA LYS A 55 -5.01 -17.73 29.14
C LYS A 55 -6.20 -16.75 29.09
N LYS A 56 -6.93 -16.72 27.97
CA LYS A 56 -8.18 -15.96 27.87
C LYS A 56 -9.24 -16.67 28.72
N VAL A 57 -9.85 -15.94 29.65
CA VAL A 57 -10.98 -16.44 30.45
C VAL A 57 -12.25 -16.22 29.61
N LYS A 58 -12.95 -17.32 29.30
CA LYS A 58 -14.29 -17.30 28.72
C LYS A 58 -15.27 -17.69 29.82
N TYR A 59 -16.44 -17.06 29.86
CA TYR A 59 -17.53 -17.46 30.75
C TYR A 59 -18.39 -18.54 30.09
N ASP A 60 -19.17 -19.27 30.89
CA ASP A 60 -19.99 -20.42 30.47
C ASP A 60 -21.08 -20.06 29.43
N ASP A 61 -21.31 -18.76 29.20
CA ASP A 61 -22.19 -18.19 28.18
C ASP A 61 -21.47 -17.85 26.86
N GLY A 62 -20.19 -18.21 26.75
CA GLY A 62 -19.35 -17.99 25.57
C GLY A 62 -18.88 -16.54 25.38
N LEU A 63 -19.19 -15.60 26.28
CA LEU A 63 -18.74 -14.20 26.24
C LEU A 63 -17.31 -14.06 26.83
N THR A 64 -16.55 -13.08 26.32
CA THR A 64 -15.27 -12.69 26.94
C THR A 64 -15.52 -11.72 28.09
N GLU A 65 -14.60 -11.65 29.04
CA GLU A 65 -14.69 -10.76 30.21
C GLU A 65 -15.01 -9.30 29.85
N GLU A 66 -14.42 -8.77 28.77
CA GLU A 66 -14.71 -7.42 28.27
C GLU A 66 -16.10 -7.28 27.64
N GLN A 67 -16.64 -8.33 27.00
CA GLN A 67 -17.99 -8.32 26.42
C GLN A 67 -19.06 -8.40 27.50
N TRP A 68 -18.77 -9.13 28.58
CA TRP A 68 -19.63 -9.24 29.74
C TRP A 68 -19.72 -7.92 30.50
N LEU A 69 -18.58 -7.24 30.70
CA LEU A 69 -18.52 -5.93 31.36
C LEU A 69 -19.26 -4.84 30.57
N ASN A 70 -19.08 -4.79 29.25
CA ASN A 70 -19.78 -3.80 28.42
C ASN A 70 -21.30 -4.00 28.37
N ALA A 71 -21.79 -5.24 28.39
CA ALA A 71 -23.24 -5.52 28.44
C ALA A 71 -23.85 -5.29 29.83
N MET A 72 -23.01 -5.14 30.87
CA MET A 72 -23.44 -4.83 32.22
C MET A 72 -23.49 -3.33 32.50
N ASP A 73 -22.71 -2.54 31.75
CA ASP A 73 -22.58 -1.07 31.89
C ASP A 73 -23.43 -0.26 30.88
N ASP A 74 -24.07 -0.90 29.89
CA ASP A 74 -24.95 -0.23 28.90
C ASP A 74 -26.44 -0.34 29.28
N ASP A 75 -27.11 0.81 29.44
CA ASP A 75 -28.53 0.89 29.80
C ASP A 75 -29.49 0.44 28.67
N ASN A 76 -28.98 0.19 27.45
CA ASN A 76 -29.78 -0.15 26.25
C ASN A 76 -29.56 -1.55 25.67
N ASP A 77 -28.64 -2.37 26.18
CA ASP A 77 -28.37 -3.73 25.66
C ASP A 77 -28.18 -4.69 26.84
N THR A 78 -29.13 -5.60 27.03
CA THR A 78 -29.06 -6.57 28.14
C THR A 78 -28.08 -7.70 27.81
N VAL A 79 -27.46 -8.30 28.84
CA VAL A 79 -26.56 -9.45 28.69
C VAL A 79 -27.21 -10.59 27.87
N GLU A 80 -28.52 -10.82 28.04
CA GLU A 80 -29.27 -11.83 27.28
C GLU A 80 -29.40 -11.49 25.78
N GLU A 81 -29.53 -10.22 25.44
CA GLU A 81 -29.59 -9.75 24.04
C GLU A 81 -28.22 -9.79 23.37
N ALA A 82 -27.15 -9.52 24.11
CA ALA A 82 -25.78 -9.67 23.66
C ALA A 82 -25.42 -11.14 23.35
N ILE A 83 -25.85 -12.07 24.22
CA ILE A 83 -25.71 -13.52 24.01
C ILE A 83 -26.42 -13.93 22.71
N LYS A 84 -27.70 -13.55 22.56
CA LYS A 84 -28.51 -13.92 21.39
C LYS A 84 -27.96 -13.37 20.08
N ARG A 85 -27.39 -12.15 20.09
CA ARG A 85 -26.77 -11.54 18.90
C ARG A 85 -25.48 -12.26 18.51
N LYS A 86 -24.69 -12.69 19.50
CA LYS A 86 -23.48 -13.47 19.27
C LYS A 86 -23.79 -14.86 18.73
N GLU A 87 -24.75 -15.56 19.33
CA GLU A 87 -25.25 -16.86 18.86
C GLU A 87 -25.79 -16.77 17.42
N ALA A 88 -26.59 -15.75 17.10
CA ALA A 88 -27.10 -15.56 15.73
C ALA A 88 -25.98 -15.33 14.70
N ARG A 89 -24.92 -14.61 15.07
CA ARG A 89 -23.76 -14.36 14.19
C ARG A 89 -22.93 -15.62 13.99
N VAL A 90 -22.76 -16.43 15.04
CA VAL A 90 -22.05 -17.73 14.98
C VAL A 90 -22.85 -18.72 14.13
N ALA A 91 -24.16 -18.85 14.35
CA ALA A 91 -25.05 -19.70 13.55
C ALA A 91 -25.04 -19.31 12.06
N LYS A 92 -25.03 -18.00 11.75
CA LYS A 92 -24.91 -17.51 10.36
C LYS A 92 -23.58 -17.91 9.73
N ARG A 93 -22.46 -17.83 10.46
CA ARG A 93 -21.13 -18.26 9.97
C ARG A 93 -21.08 -19.78 9.76
N ARG A 94 -21.62 -20.57 10.70
CA ARG A 94 -21.71 -22.04 10.60
C ARG A 94 -22.53 -22.46 9.39
N ARG A 95 -23.69 -21.85 9.16
CA ARG A 95 -24.52 -22.07 7.97
C ARG A 95 -23.75 -21.78 6.67
N THR A 96 -23.03 -20.66 6.61
CA THR A 96 -22.20 -20.32 5.45
C THR A 96 -21.06 -21.33 5.22
N MET A 97 -20.45 -21.86 6.29
CA MET A 97 -19.41 -22.89 6.17
C MET A 97 -19.96 -24.25 5.72
N ALA A 98 -21.11 -24.69 6.23
CA ALA A 98 -21.77 -25.92 5.81
C ALA A 98 -22.15 -25.90 4.32
N ILE A 99 -22.66 -24.75 3.84
CA ILE A 99 -22.93 -24.52 2.40
C ILE A 99 -21.62 -24.64 1.59
N LYS A 100 -20.52 -24.06 2.10
CA LYS A 100 -19.21 -24.12 1.44
C LYS A 100 -18.62 -25.54 1.40
N GLN A 101 -19.01 -26.41 2.33
CA GLN A 101 -18.63 -27.83 2.36
C GLN A 101 -19.57 -28.73 1.53
N GLY A 102 -20.55 -28.15 0.81
CA GLY A 102 -21.41 -28.88 -0.11
C GLY A 102 -22.68 -29.48 0.50
N ILE A 103 -23.04 -29.07 1.73
CA ILE A 103 -24.29 -29.49 2.38
C ILE A 103 -25.46 -28.64 1.83
N PRO A 104 -26.53 -29.25 1.28
CA PRO A 104 -27.70 -28.53 0.79
C PRO A 104 -28.38 -27.71 1.89
N GLU A 105 -28.83 -26.49 1.56
CA GLU A 105 -29.34 -25.52 2.53
C GLU A 105 -30.59 -25.99 3.30
N ASP A 106 -31.36 -26.91 2.74
CA ASP A 106 -32.55 -27.53 3.34
C ASP A 106 -32.22 -28.64 4.36
N GLN A 107 -30.94 -29.04 4.46
CA GLN A 107 -30.46 -30.08 5.37
C GLN A 107 -29.57 -29.55 6.50
N ILE A 108 -29.41 -28.23 6.61
CA ILE A 108 -28.55 -27.61 7.63
C ILE A 108 -29.37 -27.40 8.91
N ASP A 109 -29.18 -28.30 9.87
CA ASP A 109 -29.65 -28.14 11.24
C ASP A 109 -28.56 -27.44 12.08
N THR A 110 -28.77 -26.16 12.38
CA THR A 110 -27.81 -25.32 13.10
C THR A 110 -27.67 -25.68 14.58
N ASP A 111 -28.69 -26.31 15.16
CA ASP A 111 -28.73 -26.67 16.58
C ASP A 111 -27.99 -28.00 16.81
N ALA A 112 -28.10 -28.94 15.87
CA ALA A 112 -27.33 -30.19 15.88
C ALA A 112 -25.81 -29.95 15.73
N LEU A 113 -25.41 -28.98 14.90
CA LEU A 113 -24.00 -28.60 14.72
C LEU A 113 -23.42 -27.89 15.94
N ALA A 114 -24.25 -27.25 16.76
CA ALA A 114 -23.81 -26.65 18.02
C ALA A 114 -23.51 -27.73 19.06
N ALA A 115 -24.40 -28.73 19.18
CA ALA A 115 -24.22 -29.83 20.11
C ALA A 115 -22.97 -30.69 19.79
N GLU A 116 -22.64 -30.91 18.50
CA GLU A 116 -21.43 -31.66 18.13
C GLU A 116 -20.11 -30.92 18.47
N GLU A 117 -20.09 -29.58 18.40
CA GLU A 117 -18.91 -28.79 18.81
C GLU A 117 -18.80 -28.68 20.33
N ASP A 118 -19.91 -28.51 21.05
CA ASP A 118 -19.91 -28.45 22.51
C ASP A 118 -19.49 -29.80 23.13
N GLU A 119 -19.94 -30.94 22.57
CA GLU A 119 -19.48 -32.27 22.97
C GLU A 119 -17.97 -32.48 22.66
N ALA A 120 -17.47 -31.95 21.54
CA ALA A 120 -16.05 -32.04 21.19
C ALA A 120 -15.16 -31.14 22.07
N GLU A 121 -15.63 -29.94 22.45
CA GLU A 121 -14.92 -29.04 23.35
C GLU A 121 -14.90 -29.57 24.80
N GLU A 122 -16.00 -30.18 25.28
CA GLU A 122 -16.04 -30.87 26.57
C GLU A 122 -15.09 -32.09 26.60
N GLU A 123 -15.01 -32.87 25.52
CA GLU A 123 -14.05 -33.99 25.41
C GLU A 123 -12.58 -33.52 25.41
N GLU A 124 -12.27 -32.37 24.79
CA GLU A 124 -10.91 -31.80 24.82
C GLU A 124 -10.53 -31.23 26.19
N GLU A 125 -11.45 -30.61 26.92
CA GLU A 125 -11.21 -30.13 28.29
C GLU A 125 -11.02 -31.29 29.29
N GLU A 126 -11.79 -32.37 29.15
CA GLU A 126 -11.66 -33.55 30.03
C GLU A 126 -10.32 -34.30 29.80
N MET A 127 -9.81 -34.29 28.57
CA MET A 127 -8.50 -34.87 28.23
C MET A 127 -7.29 -34.01 28.66
N GLY A 128 -7.51 -32.78 29.13
CA GLY A 128 -6.47 -31.84 29.57
C GLY A 128 -5.67 -32.21 30.82
N ARG A 129 -5.92 -33.37 31.45
CA ARG A 129 -5.18 -33.85 32.63
C ARG A 129 -4.72 -35.30 32.52
N SER A 130 -3.89 -35.64 31.53
CA SER A 130 -2.90 -36.72 31.69
C SER A 130 -1.81 -36.70 30.61
N ARG A 131 -0.55 -36.76 31.06
CA ARG A 131 0.63 -37.01 30.21
C ARG A 131 0.40 -38.25 29.34
N LYS A 132 0.29 -38.07 28.01
CA LYS A 132 0.28 -39.20 27.06
C LYS A 132 1.62 -39.32 26.33
N LYS A 133 2.19 -40.52 26.48
CA LYS A 133 3.47 -41.01 25.94
C LYS A 133 3.44 -41.11 24.41
N LEU A 134 4.66 -41.03 23.84
CA LEU A 134 5.02 -41.45 22.48
C LEU A 134 4.29 -42.73 22.04
N ARG A 135 3.79 -42.74 20.80
CA ARG A 135 3.67 -43.95 19.98
C ARG A 135 4.35 -43.71 18.63
N GLY A 136 5.30 -44.58 18.34
CA GLY A 136 6.13 -44.56 17.15
C GLY A 136 5.45 -45.12 15.90
N SER A 137 6.23 -45.00 14.84
CA SER A 137 6.03 -45.39 13.46
C SER A 137 5.35 -46.74 13.22
N ARG A 138 4.55 -46.79 12.15
CA ARG A 138 4.37 -47.99 11.34
C ARG A 138 4.48 -47.64 9.86
N SER A 139 5.40 -48.34 9.20
CA SER A 139 5.55 -48.35 7.74
C SER A 139 4.40 -49.13 7.11
N ALA A 140 4.05 -48.79 5.87
CA ALA A 140 3.23 -49.63 5.02
C ALA A 140 3.80 -49.60 3.60
N SER A 141 3.91 -50.81 3.07
CA SER A 141 4.60 -51.29 1.88
C SER A 141 3.88 -50.96 0.57
N GLN A 142 4.68 -50.78 -0.48
CA GLN A 142 4.27 -50.80 -1.89
C GLN A 142 3.69 -52.16 -2.32
N THR A 143 2.62 -52.13 -3.09
CA THR A 143 2.24 -53.14 -4.10
C THR A 143 1.35 -52.48 -5.18
N PRO A 144 1.29 -53.03 -6.41
CA PRO A 144 1.28 -52.28 -7.68
C PRO A 144 -0.11 -51.89 -8.20
N LEU A 145 -0.18 -50.80 -8.97
CA LEU A 145 -1.37 -50.40 -9.73
C LEU A 145 -1.44 -51.19 -11.04
N GLU A 146 -2.57 -51.87 -11.24
CA GLU A 146 -3.03 -52.41 -12.52
C GLU A 146 -3.56 -51.26 -13.41
N ASP A 147 -3.44 -51.47 -14.72
CA ASP A 147 -3.87 -50.58 -15.79
C ASP A 147 -5.38 -50.33 -15.76
N ASP A 148 -5.79 -49.09 -15.50
CA ASP A 148 -7.14 -48.60 -15.81
C ASP A 148 -7.04 -47.43 -16.80
N GLU A 149 -7.84 -47.55 -17.86
CA GLU A 149 -7.88 -46.70 -19.06
C GLU A 149 -8.09 -45.21 -18.72
N VAL A 150 -7.18 -44.37 -19.23
CA VAL A 150 -7.29 -42.91 -19.18
C VAL A 150 -8.49 -42.46 -20.05
N PRO A 151 -9.49 -41.76 -19.49
CA PRO A 151 -10.56 -41.17 -20.31
C PRO A 151 -9.97 -40.07 -21.22
N PRO A 152 -10.48 -39.91 -22.46
CA PRO A 152 -9.91 -38.97 -23.42
C PRO A 152 -9.97 -37.53 -22.89
N PRO A 153 -8.95 -36.69 -23.20
CA PRO A 153 -8.89 -35.33 -22.68
C PRO A 153 -10.09 -34.51 -23.17
N GLU A 154 -10.71 -33.78 -22.26
CA GLU A 154 -11.78 -32.82 -22.56
C GLU A 154 -11.32 -31.78 -23.58
N PRO A 155 -12.22 -31.27 -24.45
CA PRO A 155 -11.87 -30.29 -25.46
C PRO A 155 -11.36 -29.00 -24.81
N ILE A 156 -10.15 -28.59 -25.23
CA ILE A 156 -9.48 -27.37 -24.79
C ILE A 156 -10.38 -26.17 -25.12
N ASP A 157 -10.69 -25.35 -24.12
CA ASP A 157 -11.50 -24.15 -24.29
C ASP A 157 -10.81 -23.15 -25.25
N GLU A 158 -11.61 -22.38 -25.99
CA GLU A 158 -11.15 -21.44 -27.03
C GLU A 158 -10.10 -20.45 -26.52
N PHE A 159 -10.19 -20.02 -25.27
CA PHE A 159 -9.20 -19.18 -24.60
C PHE A 159 -7.85 -19.89 -24.46
N THR A 160 -7.84 -21.12 -23.98
CA THR A 160 -6.63 -21.92 -23.81
C THR A 160 -5.98 -22.25 -25.16
N ALA A 161 -6.77 -22.52 -26.21
CA ALA A 161 -6.26 -22.69 -27.57
C ALA A 161 -5.62 -21.40 -28.13
N ASN A 162 -6.20 -20.24 -27.82
CA ASN A 162 -5.66 -18.95 -28.25
C ASN A 162 -4.35 -18.60 -27.53
N CYS A 163 -4.25 -18.91 -26.23
CA CYS A 163 -3.03 -18.75 -25.44
C CYS A 163 -1.90 -19.63 -25.98
N ASN A 164 -2.17 -20.88 -26.32
CA ASN A 164 -1.17 -21.78 -26.90
C ASN A 164 -0.71 -21.32 -28.29
N ASN A 165 -1.63 -20.80 -29.14
CA ASN A 165 -1.27 -20.20 -30.42
C ASN A 165 -0.38 -18.95 -30.27
N ILE A 166 -0.60 -18.13 -29.24
CA ILE A 166 0.26 -16.97 -28.97
C ILE A 166 1.65 -17.43 -28.53
N ILE A 167 1.74 -18.44 -27.66
CA ILE A 167 3.01 -19.02 -27.20
C ILE A 167 3.80 -19.60 -28.38
N ASP A 168 3.15 -20.34 -29.28
CA ASP A 168 3.78 -20.90 -30.48
C ASP A 168 4.25 -19.82 -31.46
N ASN A 169 3.49 -18.73 -31.60
CA ASN A 169 3.89 -17.58 -32.42
C ASN A 169 5.11 -16.84 -31.83
N VAL A 170 5.19 -16.70 -30.50
CA VAL A 170 6.34 -16.10 -29.83
C VAL A 170 7.58 -17.00 -29.95
N LEU A 171 7.42 -18.32 -29.82
CA LEU A 171 8.51 -19.28 -29.95
C LEU A 171 9.03 -19.40 -31.40
N GLN A 172 8.21 -19.12 -32.41
CA GLN A 172 8.63 -19.11 -33.82
C GLN A 172 9.36 -17.83 -34.24
N LEU A 173 9.15 -16.72 -33.53
CA LEU A 173 9.77 -15.40 -33.84
C LEU A 173 11.27 -15.32 -33.51
N ASP A 174 11.81 -16.23 -32.69
CA ASP A 174 13.24 -16.27 -32.33
C ASP A 174 14.12 -17.03 -33.34
N SER A 175 13.56 -17.52 -34.46
CA SER A 175 14.30 -18.36 -35.42
C SER A 175 14.67 -17.69 -36.75
N LYS A 176 14.19 -16.48 -37.05
CA LYS A 176 14.48 -15.81 -38.34
C LYS A 176 14.48 -14.28 -38.21
N ASP A 177 15.68 -13.69 -38.05
CA ASP A 177 16.14 -12.53 -38.83
C ASP A 177 17.52 -12.05 -38.34
N GLY A 178 18.53 -12.87 -38.62
CA GLY A 178 19.91 -12.40 -38.72
C GLY A 178 20.21 -11.97 -40.16
N GLN A 179 20.55 -10.69 -40.34
CA GLN A 179 21.07 -10.02 -41.55
C GLN A 179 20.06 -9.37 -42.49
N ARG A 180 20.05 -8.02 -42.51
CA ARG A 180 20.12 -7.24 -43.75
C ARG A 180 20.65 -5.82 -43.53
N LYS A 181 21.29 -5.33 -44.60
CA LYS A 181 22.35 -4.32 -44.67
C LYS A 181 21.88 -2.87 -44.61
N ALA A 182 22.79 -2.01 -44.17
CA ALA A 182 22.75 -0.56 -44.32
C ALA A 182 22.61 -0.11 -45.78
N SER A 183 21.81 0.94 -45.99
CA SER A 183 21.80 1.74 -47.22
C SER A 183 21.55 3.20 -46.82
N ASP A 184 22.60 4.01 -46.94
CA ASP A 184 22.53 5.46 -46.94
C ASP A 184 21.54 5.98 -47.99
N ASN A 185 20.79 7.03 -47.65
CA ASN A 185 20.55 8.14 -48.58
C ASN A 185 20.01 9.38 -47.83
N ASN A 186 20.89 10.36 -47.76
CA ASN A 186 20.64 11.74 -47.35
C ASN A 186 20.05 12.54 -48.53
N LYS A 187 19.01 13.37 -48.31
CA LYS A 187 18.86 14.75 -48.86
C LYS A 187 17.46 15.33 -48.61
N SER A 188 17.41 16.40 -47.83
CA SER A 188 16.93 17.75 -48.19
C SER A 188 16.16 18.47 -47.07
N THR A 189 16.56 19.73 -46.84
CA THR A 189 15.91 20.77 -46.03
C THR A 189 15.77 22.03 -46.93
N PRO A 190 15.29 23.20 -46.45
CA PRO A 190 13.90 23.55 -46.11
C PRO A 190 13.44 24.90 -46.72
N LYS A 191 12.13 25.23 -46.77
CA LYS A 191 11.54 26.60 -46.74
C LYS A 191 10.09 26.43 -46.20
N VAL A 192 9.54 27.25 -45.31
CA VAL A 192 9.14 28.66 -45.51
C VAL A 192 8.99 29.40 -44.17
N LEU A 193 9.26 30.69 -44.27
CA LEU A 193 9.32 31.81 -43.33
C LEU A 193 7.95 32.21 -42.73
N ALA A 194 8.01 32.78 -41.53
CA ALA A 194 6.93 33.37 -40.75
C ALA A 194 6.21 34.57 -41.41
N THR A 195 4.99 34.84 -40.96
CA THR A 195 4.47 36.22 -40.88
C THR A 195 3.57 36.37 -39.65
N LEU A 196 4.01 37.22 -38.72
CA LEU A 196 3.23 37.72 -37.59
C LEU A 196 2.18 38.73 -38.08
N ALA A 197 0.96 38.66 -37.55
CA ALA A 197 0.07 39.80 -37.42
C ALA A 197 -0.79 39.69 -36.13
N GLY A 198 -0.45 40.55 -35.17
CA GLY A 198 -1.19 41.08 -34.02
C GLY A 198 -2.45 40.38 -33.47
N GLY A 199 -2.36 39.98 -32.20
CA GLY A 199 -3.51 39.75 -31.31
C GLY A 199 -3.08 39.08 -30.01
N ILE A 200 -2.93 39.85 -28.92
CA ILE A 200 -2.58 39.33 -27.59
C ILE A 200 -3.79 38.57 -27.02
N VAL A 201 -3.76 37.24 -27.11
CA VAL A 201 -4.53 36.32 -26.27
C VAL A 201 -3.55 35.21 -25.85
N ALA A 202 -2.96 35.35 -24.66
CA ALA A 202 -2.00 34.38 -24.13
C ALA A 202 -2.74 33.15 -23.57
N GLY A 203 -3.18 32.28 -24.47
CA GLY A 203 -3.49 30.88 -24.20
C GLY A 203 -2.51 30.02 -25.00
N THR A 204 -1.34 29.73 -24.45
CA THR A 204 -0.35 28.87 -25.10
C THR A 204 -0.48 27.44 -24.58
N ALA A 205 -1.20 26.61 -25.34
CA ALA A 205 -1.03 25.16 -25.30
C ALA A 205 0.31 24.82 -25.96
N ILE A 206 1.28 24.34 -25.18
CA ILE A 206 2.57 23.87 -25.72
C ILE A 206 2.42 22.38 -26.05
N TYR A 207 2.33 22.07 -27.34
CA TYR A 207 2.44 20.71 -27.84
C TYR A 207 3.92 20.37 -28.04
N VAL A 208 4.53 19.66 -27.08
CA VAL A 208 5.91 19.16 -27.22
C VAL A 208 5.88 17.84 -27.97
N TYR A 209 6.16 17.88 -29.27
CA TYR A 209 6.47 16.69 -30.06
C TYR A 209 7.96 16.37 -29.88
N SER A 210 8.28 15.30 -29.12
CA SER A 210 9.65 14.82 -28.95
C SER A 210 10.05 13.99 -30.17
N ASN A 211 10.76 14.61 -31.13
CA ASN A 211 11.40 13.89 -32.21
C ASN A 211 12.82 13.49 -31.77
N ASN A 212 13.05 12.19 -31.57
CA ASN A 212 14.32 11.67 -31.07
C ASN A 212 15.31 11.52 -32.23
N ASN A 213 16.12 12.56 -32.49
CA ASN A 213 17.31 12.44 -33.32
C ASN A 213 18.55 12.85 -32.51
N ASN A 214 19.42 11.87 -32.35
CA ASN A 214 20.58 11.88 -31.47
C ASN A 214 21.72 12.69 -32.09
N THR A 215 22.01 13.89 -31.58
CA THR A 215 23.34 14.53 -31.70
C THR A 215 23.64 15.34 -30.44
N PRO A 216 24.80 15.13 -29.78
CA PRO A 216 25.11 15.77 -28.52
C PRO A 216 25.69 17.16 -28.76
N ASN A 217 24.84 18.20 -28.81
CA ASN A 217 25.33 19.58 -28.75
C ASN A 217 25.32 20.07 -27.30
N LYS A 218 26.52 20.09 -26.69
CA LYS A 218 26.79 20.76 -25.42
C LYS A 218 26.70 22.26 -25.67
N ASN A 219 25.58 22.90 -25.31
CA ASN A 219 25.46 24.32 -24.87
C ASN A 219 24.02 24.87 -24.96
N ASN A 220 23.04 24.21 -24.32
CA ASN A 220 21.70 24.80 -24.10
C ASN A 220 21.39 24.88 -22.61
N HIS A 221 22.01 25.83 -21.92
CA HIS A 221 21.73 26.10 -20.49
C HIS A 221 20.39 26.84 -20.29
N LEU A 222 19.89 27.58 -21.30
CA LEU A 222 18.66 28.37 -21.20
C LEU A 222 17.38 27.55 -21.47
N GLY A 223 17.44 26.57 -22.38
CA GLY A 223 16.30 25.70 -22.71
C GLY A 223 16.02 24.62 -21.66
N LYS A 224 17.04 24.20 -20.90
CA LYS A 224 16.87 23.29 -19.76
C LYS A 224 16.16 23.93 -18.57
N ILE A 225 16.27 25.24 -18.39
CA ILE A 225 15.67 25.98 -17.26
C ILE A 225 14.18 26.25 -17.49
N LEU A 226 13.72 26.34 -18.75
CA LEU A 226 12.30 26.54 -19.07
C LEU A 226 11.48 25.25 -19.10
N ALA A 227 12.11 24.09 -19.37
CA ALA A 227 11.44 22.78 -19.36
C ALA A 227 11.41 22.10 -17.99
N SER A 228 12.19 22.56 -17.01
CA SER A 228 12.29 21.94 -15.68
C SER A 228 11.18 22.35 -14.71
N ASN A 229 10.39 23.39 -15.04
CA ASN A 229 9.44 23.99 -14.10
C ASN A 229 7.96 23.89 -14.52
N ALA A 230 7.64 23.15 -15.58
CA ALA A 230 6.24 22.89 -15.94
C ALA A 230 5.68 21.73 -15.10
N GLY A 231 4.49 21.91 -14.53
CA GLY A 231 3.72 20.87 -13.85
C GLY A 231 3.53 19.63 -14.71
N ALA A 232 3.35 18.47 -14.07
CA ALA A 232 2.83 17.32 -14.78
C ALA A 232 1.36 17.59 -15.13
N VAL A 233 0.98 17.49 -16.39
CA VAL A 233 -0.40 17.78 -16.83
C VAL A 233 -1.26 16.54 -16.64
N ALA A 234 -2.41 16.69 -15.96
CA ALA A 234 -3.35 15.59 -15.73
C ALA A 234 -3.84 14.95 -17.04
N VAL A 235 -3.81 13.62 -17.10
CA VAL A 235 -4.25 12.80 -18.25
C VAL A 235 -5.56 12.11 -17.91
N LEU A 236 -6.68 12.75 -18.26
CA LEU A 236 -8.01 12.23 -17.96
C LEU A 236 -8.40 11.09 -18.90
N ASN A 237 -8.98 10.04 -18.32
CA ASN A 237 -9.65 8.99 -19.07
C ASN A 237 -11.03 9.50 -19.52
N LYS A 238 -11.18 9.79 -20.82
CA LYS A 238 -12.41 10.37 -21.40
C LYS A 238 -13.60 9.41 -21.40
N GLU A 239 -13.36 8.11 -21.25
CA GLU A 239 -14.40 7.09 -21.23
C GLU A 239 -14.97 6.88 -19.82
N LYS A 240 -14.28 7.41 -18.80
CA LYS A 240 -14.63 7.24 -17.38
C LYS A 240 -15.21 8.52 -16.81
N ASN A 241 -16.24 8.35 -15.99
CA ASN A 241 -16.93 9.44 -15.31
C ASN A 241 -16.99 9.18 -13.80
N PHE A 242 -17.58 10.11 -13.06
CA PHE A 242 -17.70 10.03 -11.60
C PHE A 242 -18.21 8.66 -11.10
N LYS A 243 -19.21 8.06 -11.77
CA LYS A 243 -19.78 6.77 -11.36
C LYS A 243 -18.76 5.63 -11.44
N ASP A 244 -17.90 5.61 -12.45
CA ASP A 244 -16.82 4.61 -12.56
C ASP A 244 -15.85 4.73 -11.37
N TYR A 245 -15.46 5.95 -10.99
CA TYR A 245 -14.57 6.16 -9.86
C TYR A 245 -15.27 5.89 -8.50
N GLN A 246 -16.57 6.15 -8.39
CA GLN A 246 -17.36 5.76 -7.21
C GLN A 246 -17.41 4.22 -7.07
N GLN A 247 -17.42 3.45 -8.16
CA GLN A 247 -17.31 1.99 -8.07
C GLN A 247 -15.95 1.55 -7.55
N VAL A 248 -14.86 2.21 -7.96
CA VAL A 248 -13.53 1.95 -7.38
C VAL A 248 -13.52 2.30 -5.89
N TYR A 249 -14.06 3.46 -5.52
CA TYR A 249 -14.20 3.87 -4.12
C TYR A 249 -14.94 2.79 -3.31
N ASN A 250 -16.11 2.34 -3.78
CA ASN A 250 -16.93 1.36 -3.09
C ASN A 250 -16.19 0.03 -2.91
N ALA A 251 -15.53 -0.47 -3.96
CA ALA A 251 -14.79 -1.73 -3.88
C ALA A 251 -13.66 -1.66 -2.84
N ILE A 252 -12.94 -0.54 -2.75
CA ILE A 252 -11.92 -0.32 -1.72
C ILE A 252 -12.57 -0.24 -0.34
N ALA A 253 -13.66 0.53 -0.20
CA ALA A 253 -14.36 0.74 1.06
C ALA A 253 -14.92 -0.56 1.65
N GLU A 254 -15.55 -1.39 0.82
CA GLU A 254 -16.09 -2.71 1.20
C GLU A 254 -14.98 -3.59 1.78
N LYS A 255 -13.84 -3.66 1.09
CA LYS A 255 -12.72 -4.48 1.55
C LYS A 255 -12.03 -3.93 2.80
N VAL A 256 -11.98 -2.60 2.96
CA VAL A 256 -11.47 -1.98 4.19
C VAL A 256 -12.37 -2.33 5.37
N ARG A 257 -13.70 -2.29 5.18
CA ARG A 257 -14.70 -2.68 6.18
C ARG A 257 -14.64 -4.16 6.54
N ASP A 258 -14.40 -5.04 5.56
CA ASP A 258 -14.25 -6.48 5.77
C ASP A 258 -12.97 -6.87 6.55
N GLN A 259 -12.01 -5.95 6.69
CA GLN A 259 -10.73 -6.16 7.37
C GLN A 259 -10.54 -5.15 8.52
N ASP A 260 -11.61 -4.88 9.26
CA ASP A 260 -11.63 -3.96 10.41
C ASP A 260 -10.78 -4.45 11.60
N ASP A 261 -10.58 -5.76 11.72
CA ASP A 261 -9.75 -6.41 12.74
C ASP A 261 -8.24 -6.38 12.43
N ALA A 262 -7.85 -5.93 11.22
CA ALA A 262 -6.44 -5.84 10.84
C ALA A 262 -5.64 -4.93 11.80
N ASP A 263 -4.36 -5.28 12.00
CA ASP A 263 -3.43 -4.50 12.81
C ASP A 263 -3.91 -4.24 14.26
N ASP A 264 -4.44 -5.29 14.89
CA ASP A 264 -5.04 -5.28 16.24
C ASP A 264 -6.24 -4.31 16.35
N GLY A 265 -7.14 -4.36 15.36
CA GLY A 265 -8.37 -3.54 15.34
C GLY A 265 -8.19 -2.11 14.83
N ALA A 266 -7.02 -1.75 14.30
CA ALA A 266 -6.79 -0.45 13.66
C ALA A 266 -7.39 -0.38 12.25
N GLY A 267 -7.70 -1.54 11.68
CA GLY A 267 -8.08 -1.69 10.29
C GLY A 267 -6.95 -1.22 9.36
N ARG A 268 -7.31 -0.67 8.21
CA ARG A 268 -6.36 -0.16 7.22
C ARG A 268 -6.39 1.36 7.04
N TYR A 269 -7.17 2.06 7.84
CA TYR A 269 -7.42 3.50 7.68
C TYR A 269 -6.13 4.32 7.79
N GLY A 270 -5.37 4.13 8.87
CA GLY A 270 -4.07 4.80 9.05
C GLY A 270 -3.05 4.39 7.98
N LEU A 271 -3.00 3.11 7.62
CA LEU A 271 -2.07 2.56 6.63
C LEU A 271 -2.28 3.16 5.23
N LEU A 272 -3.53 3.22 4.74
CA LEU A 272 -3.86 3.77 3.42
C LEU A 272 -3.71 5.30 3.38
N THR A 273 -4.08 5.99 4.47
CA THR A 273 -3.84 7.43 4.63
C THR A 273 -2.34 7.73 4.57
N ARG A 274 -1.52 6.93 5.25
CA ARG A 274 -0.05 7.03 5.22
C ARG A 274 0.49 6.77 3.82
N LEU A 275 -0.01 5.78 3.09
CA LEU A 275 0.40 5.52 1.71
C LEU A 275 0.14 6.72 0.79
N ALA A 276 -1.05 7.31 0.88
CA ALA A 276 -1.42 8.49 0.10
C ALA A 276 -0.56 9.71 0.46
N TRP A 277 -0.30 9.92 1.76
CA TRP A 277 0.62 10.95 2.25
C TRP A 277 2.03 10.75 1.69
N HIS A 278 2.63 9.56 1.88
CA HIS A 278 4.02 9.28 1.48
C HIS A 278 4.22 9.36 -0.03
N SER A 279 3.29 8.85 -0.83
CA SER A 279 3.34 8.97 -2.30
C SER A 279 3.29 10.43 -2.78
N SER A 280 2.70 11.33 -1.99
CA SER A 280 2.59 12.76 -2.31
C SER A 280 3.70 13.59 -1.65
N GLY A 281 4.19 13.17 -0.50
CA GLY A 281 5.10 13.89 0.38
C GLY A 281 6.54 13.99 -0.12
N THR A 282 6.88 13.25 -1.18
CA THR A 282 8.16 13.39 -1.89
C THR A 282 8.25 14.67 -2.72
N TYR A 283 7.14 15.42 -2.87
CA TYR A 283 7.09 16.63 -3.67
C TYR A 283 8.04 17.73 -3.18
N ASP A 284 8.64 18.44 -4.14
CA ASP A 284 9.38 19.69 -3.90
C ASP A 284 8.89 20.79 -4.84
N LYS A 285 8.35 21.87 -4.27
CA LYS A 285 7.82 23.00 -5.03
C LYS A 285 8.88 23.78 -5.82
N ASN A 286 10.16 23.68 -5.44
CA ASN A 286 11.24 24.45 -6.07
C ASN A 286 11.73 23.78 -7.36
N THR A 287 11.76 22.44 -7.38
CA THR A 287 12.19 21.63 -8.53
C THR A 287 11.01 21.03 -9.29
N ASN A 288 9.81 21.08 -8.72
CA ASN A 288 8.59 20.46 -9.23
C ASN A 288 8.77 18.95 -9.54
N THR A 289 9.51 18.26 -8.65
CA THR A 289 9.76 16.81 -8.72
C THR A 289 9.10 16.08 -7.57
N GLY A 290 8.97 14.75 -7.69
CA GLY A 290 8.26 13.93 -6.71
C GLY A 290 6.74 14.10 -6.80
N GLY A 291 6.04 13.73 -5.73
CA GLY A 291 4.58 13.78 -5.66
C GLY A 291 3.90 12.57 -6.30
N SER A 292 2.58 12.52 -6.15
CA SER A 292 1.78 11.31 -6.43
C SER A 292 1.57 11.01 -7.92
N TYR A 293 1.91 11.94 -8.81
CA TYR A 293 1.52 11.89 -10.23
C TYR A 293 1.96 10.62 -10.95
N ASN A 294 3.17 10.14 -10.68
CA ASN A 294 3.77 9.04 -11.45
C ASN A 294 3.44 7.64 -10.94
N GLY A 295 2.83 7.51 -9.77
CA GLY A 295 2.66 6.19 -9.15
C GLY A 295 4.00 5.43 -8.99
N SER A 296 5.06 6.12 -8.52
CA SER A 296 6.44 5.60 -8.55
C SER A 296 6.88 4.73 -7.36
N MET A 297 6.17 4.75 -6.23
CA MET A 297 6.41 3.97 -5.00
C MET A 297 6.32 2.43 -5.12
N ILE A 298 6.44 1.88 -6.33
CA ILE A 298 6.71 0.45 -6.57
C ILE A 298 8.13 0.23 -7.15
N TYR A 299 8.87 1.31 -7.36
CA TYR A 299 10.19 1.31 -7.95
C TYR A 299 11.23 1.83 -6.97
N SER A 300 12.42 1.22 -7.01
CA SER A 300 13.59 1.72 -6.29
C SER A 300 14.08 3.04 -6.91
N PRO A 301 14.57 4.01 -6.10
CA PRO A 301 14.85 3.90 -4.66
C PRO A 301 13.63 4.06 -3.73
N GLU A 302 12.54 4.68 -4.20
CA GLU A 302 11.37 5.06 -3.39
C GLU A 302 10.69 3.88 -2.68
N SER A 303 10.50 2.74 -3.36
CA SER A 303 9.86 1.55 -2.77
C SER A 303 10.65 0.94 -1.63
N THR A 304 11.95 1.24 -1.55
CA THR A 304 12.92 0.74 -0.56
C THR A 304 13.39 1.84 0.40
N ASP A 305 12.77 3.03 0.37
CA ASP A 305 13.05 4.07 1.35
C ASP A 305 12.67 3.57 2.76
N GLY A 306 13.54 3.79 3.74
CA GLY A 306 13.30 3.37 5.12
C GLY A 306 12.06 4.05 5.71
N GLU A 307 11.76 5.28 5.29
CA GLU A 307 10.54 5.97 5.69
C GLU A 307 9.28 5.34 5.10
N ASN A 308 9.39 4.51 4.06
CA ASN A 308 8.28 3.79 3.43
C ASN A 308 8.12 2.35 3.95
N ALA A 309 8.89 1.93 4.97
CA ALA A 309 8.74 0.60 5.58
C ALA A 309 7.30 0.37 6.06
N GLY A 310 6.75 -0.82 5.76
CA GLY A 310 5.36 -1.20 6.04
C GLY A 310 4.36 -0.82 4.94
N LEU A 311 4.71 0.08 4.01
CA LEU A 311 3.78 0.51 2.95
C LEU A 311 3.61 -0.54 1.83
N GLU A 312 4.47 -1.55 1.77
CA GLU A 312 4.26 -2.75 0.96
C GLU A 312 2.91 -3.40 1.25
N VAL A 313 2.51 -3.50 2.52
CA VAL A 313 1.23 -4.06 2.93
C VAL A 313 0.05 -3.27 2.33
N ALA A 314 0.20 -1.95 2.22
CA ALA A 314 -0.81 -1.08 1.62
C ALA A 314 -0.84 -1.20 0.09
N ARG A 315 0.34 -1.32 -0.54
CA ARG A 315 0.47 -1.51 -2.00
C ARG A 315 -0.11 -2.85 -2.42
N ASP A 316 0.19 -3.91 -1.69
CA ASP A 316 -0.33 -5.25 -1.94
C ASP A 316 -1.84 -5.31 -1.72
N PHE A 317 -2.36 -4.62 -0.71
CA PHE A 317 -3.81 -4.47 -0.55
C PHE A 317 -4.46 -3.78 -1.76
N LEU A 318 -3.85 -2.69 -2.25
CA LEU A 318 -4.43 -1.91 -3.33
C LEU A 318 -4.25 -2.55 -4.71
N VAL A 319 -3.19 -3.32 -4.95
CA VAL A 319 -2.90 -3.89 -6.28
C VAL A 319 -4.01 -4.81 -6.79
N GLU A 320 -4.77 -5.44 -5.90
CA GLU A 320 -5.97 -6.19 -6.26
C GLU A 320 -6.98 -5.35 -7.04
N PHE A 321 -7.17 -4.09 -6.65
CA PHE A 321 -8.06 -3.16 -7.37
C PHE A 321 -7.44 -2.68 -8.69
N HIS A 322 -6.11 -2.71 -8.83
CA HIS A 322 -5.48 -2.47 -10.13
C HIS A 322 -5.83 -3.59 -11.13
N TYR A 323 -6.01 -4.83 -10.68
CA TYR A 323 -6.50 -5.92 -11.53
C TYR A 323 -7.98 -5.79 -11.87
N LEU A 324 -8.82 -5.36 -10.91
CA LEU A 324 -10.25 -5.12 -11.15
C LEU A 324 -10.52 -3.88 -12.02
N PHE A 325 -9.66 -2.87 -11.91
CA PHE A 325 -9.78 -1.59 -12.61
C PHE A 325 -8.45 -1.24 -13.31
N PRO A 326 -8.05 -2.00 -14.35
CA PRO A 326 -6.75 -1.84 -15.02
C PRO A 326 -6.59 -0.52 -15.77
N TRP A 327 -7.70 0.22 -15.95
CA TRP A 327 -7.72 1.56 -16.52
C TRP A 327 -7.29 2.65 -15.54
N LEU A 328 -7.19 2.35 -14.24
CA LEU A 328 -6.81 3.29 -13.19
C LEU A 328 -5.29 3.28 -12.98
N SER A 329 -4.67 4.47 -12.99
CA SER A 329 -3.26 4.61 -12.68
C SER A 329 -2.98 4.29 -11.21
N ARG A 330 -1.77 3.83 -10.90
CA ARG A 330 -1.32 3.57 -9.53
C ARG A 330 -1.33 4.83 -8.68
N GLY A 331 -0.95 5.97 -9.26
CA GLY A 331 -1.03 7.25 -8.57
C GLY A 331 -2.47 7.59 -8.17
N ASP A 332 -3.43 7.39 -9.09
CA ASP A 332 -4.85 7.61 -8.77
C ASP A 332 -5.32 6.61 -7.71
N LEU A 333 -4.91 5.34 -7.81
CA LEU A 333 -5.26 4.30 -6.86
C LEU A 333 -4.74 4.57 -5.43
N TRP A 334 -3.48 4.98 -5.27
CA TRP A 334 -2.91 5.26 -3.94
C TRP A 334 -3.57 6.47 -3.28
N THR A 335 -3.79 7.53 -4.05
CA THR A 335 -4.42 8.74 -3.52
C THR A 335 -5.91 8.53 -3.24
N LEU A 336 -6.62 7.77 -4.08
CA LEU A 336 -8.01 7.39 -3.84
C LEU A 336 -8.14 6.46 -2.62
N GLY A 337 -7.21 5.52 -2.42
CA GLY A 337 -7.18 4.68 -1.23
C GLY A 337 -7.08 5.48 0.08
N GLY A 338 -6.28 6.55 0.09
CA GLY A 338 -6.24 7.48 1.23
C GLY A 338 -7.53 8.28 1.43
N VAL A 339 -8.20 8.68 0.34
CA VAL A 339 -9.51 9.34 0.41
C VAL A 339 -10.59 8.41 0.96
N VAL A 340 -10.65 7.17 0.47
CA VAL A 340 -11.55 6.13 1.00
C VAL A 340 -11.28 5.94 2.49
N ALA A 341 -10.02 5.78 2.88
CA ALA A 341 -9.65 5.56 4.26
C ALA A 341 -10.15 6.68 5.18
N VAL A 342 -9.88 7.95 4.84
CA VAL A 342 -10.32 9.09 5.65
C VAL A 342 -11.84 9.18 5.74
N GLN A 343 -12.56 8.99 4.63
CA GLN A 343 -14.01 9.14 4.62
C GLN A 343 -14.72 7.99 5.34
N GLU A 344 -14.28 6.74 5.15
CA GLU A 344 -14.91 5.55 5.73
C GLU A 344 -14.64 5.39 7.24
N CYS A 345 -13.63 6.09 7.80
CA CYS A 345 -13.44 6.16 9.25
C CYS A 345 -14.09 7.39 9.90
N GLY A 346 -15.08 8.01 9.25
CA GLY A 346 -15.86 9.13 9.80
C GLY A 346 -15.22 10.51 9.61
N GLY A 347 -14.18 10.61 8.78
CA GLY A 347 -13.51 11.88 8.47
C GLY A 347 -14.25 12.74 7.45
N PRO A 348 -13.69 13.91 7.11
CA PRO A 348 -14.33 14.84 6.18
C PRO A 348 -14.32 14.33 4.74
N LYS A 349 -15.25 14.84 3.93
CA LYS A 349 -15.20 14.67 2.47
C LYS A 349 -13.93 15.28 1.90
N ILE A 350 -13.22 14.51 1.07
CA ILE A 350 -11.98 14.97 0.42
C ILE A 350 -12.25 15.13 -1.07
N PRO A 351 -12.28 16.37 -1.59
CA PRO A 351 -12.33 16.60 -3.03
C PRO A 351 -11.13 15.92 -3.71
N TRP A 352 -11.39 15.04 -4.67
CA TRP A 352 -10.35 14.25 -5.33
C TRP A 352 -10.47 14.33 -6.85
N ARG A 353 -9.35 14.45 -7.55
CA ARG A 353 -9.32 14.42 -9.02
C ARG A 353 -8.51 13.23 -9.55
N PRO A 354 -9.01 12.55 -10.60
CA PRO A 354 -8.23 11.59 -11.36
C PRO A 354 -7.34 12.29 -12.39
N GLY A 355 -6.41 11.53 -12.97
CA GLY A 355 -5.61 11.99 -14.10
C GLY A 355 -4.11 11.86 -13.87
N ARG A 356 -3.70 11.11 -12.84
CA ARG A 356 -2.31 10.70 -12.67
C ARG A 356 -1.95 9.69 -13.74
N LYS A 357 -0.67 9.65 -14.12
CA LYS A 357 -0.18 8.78 -15.19
C LYS A 357 0.97 7.93 -14.66
N ASP A 358 0.85 6.62 -14.83
CA ASP A 358 1.90 5.69 -14.41
C ASP A 358 3.24 6.00 -15.07
N LEU A 359 4.29 5.79 -14.28
CA LEU A 359 5.65 6.10 -14.66
C LEU A 359 6.14 5.30 -15.87
N GLU A 360 6.54 6.02 -16.92
CA GLU A 360 7.18 5.43 -18.11
C GLU A 360 8.72 5.45 -18.02
N ASP A 361 9.32 6.40 -17.29
CA ASP A 361 10.77 6.58 -17.18
C ASP A 361 11.25 6.46 -15.73
N ARG A 362 12.00 5.39 -15.44
CA ARG A 362 12.58 5.11 -14.12
C ARG A 362 13.48 6.22 -13.57
N LYS A 363 14.01 7.11 -14.42
CA LYS A 363 14.82 8.26 -13.97
C LYS A 363 14.01 9.33 -13.23
N LYS A 364 12.68 9.26 -13.27
CA LYS A 364 11.79 10.18 -12.57
C LYS A 364 11.28 9.63 -11.23
N VAL A 365 11.73 8.44 -10.81
CA VAL A 365 11.51 7.98 -9.43
C VAL A 365 12.25 8.96 -8.50
N PRO A 366 11.60 9.53 -7.48
CA PRO A 366 12.25 10.44 -6.55
C PRO A 366 13.35 9.71 -5.78
N GLU A 367 14.46 10.41 -5.55
CA GLU A 367 15.48 9.95 -4.61
C GLU A 367 14.96 9.96 -3.17
N ASN A 368 15.52 9.11 -2.32
CA ASN A 368 15.15 9.01 -0.92
C ASN A 368 15.52 10.28 -0.13
N GLY A 369 14.90 10.44 1.03
CA GLY A 369 15.22 11.53 1.98
C GLY A 369 14.35 12.79 1.84
N ASN A 370 13.32 12.75 0.99
CA ASN A 370 12.31 13.80 0.95
C ASN A 370 11.20 13.62 2.01
N LEU A 371 11.03 12.42 2.57
CA LEU A 371 10.04 12.17 3.62
C LEU A 371 10.54 12.66 5.00
N PRO A 372 9.63 13.07 5.91
CA PRO A 372 10.00 13.63 7.21
C PRO A 372 10.56 12.61 8.19
N ASP A 373 11.58 13.00 8.93
CA ASP A 373 12.15 12.27 10.08
C ASP A 373 11.41 12.69 11.37
N ALA A 374 10.78 11.71 12.03
CA ALA A 374 9.96 11.91 13.23
C ALA A 374 10.75 12.33 14.49
N SER A 375 12.09 12.27 14.47
CA SER A 375 12.94 12.58 15.62
C SER A 375 13.27 14.08 15.80
N ARG A 376 12.75 14.92 14.90
CA ARG A 376 13.17 16.32 14.72
C ARG A 376 12.27 17.34 15.42
N ASP A 377 12.67 18.60 15.34
CA ASP A 377 12.03 19.75 15.99
C ASP A 377 11.03 20.49 15.09
N ALA A 378 10.39 21.53 15.65
CA ALA A 378 9.38 22.32 14.96
C ALA A 378 9.94 23.09 13.74
N ASP A 379 11.19 23.54 13.80
CA ASP A 379 11.81 24.24 12.67
C ASP A 379 12.07 23.29 11.49
N TYR A 380 12.43 22.04 11.78
CA TYR A 380 12.48 20.99 10.77
C TYR A 380 11.11 20.71 10.16
N VAL A 381 10.08 20.50 11.00
CA VAL A 381 8.70 20.29 10.52
C VAL A 381 8.27 21.43 9.59
N ARG A 382 8.47 22.68 10.01
CA ARG A 382 8.14 23.86 9.19
C ARG A 382 8.87 23.84 7.84
N LYS A 383 10.15 23.47 7.80
CA LYS A 383 10.93 23.39 6.55
C LYS A 383 10.40 22.32 5.60
N VAL A 384 10.06 21.13 6.10
CA VAL A 384 9.50 20.04 5.29
C VAL A 384 8.18 20.49 4.64
N PHE A 385 7.24 21.01 5.42
CA PHE A 385 5.95 21.41 4.89
C PHE A 385 6.03 22.68 4.02
N THR A 386 6.96 23.59 4.31
CA THR A 386 7.25 24.72 3.42
C THR A 386 7.74 24.23 2.05
N ARG A 387 8.55 23.16 1.97
CA ARG A 387 8.98 22.55 0.69
C ARG A 387 7.79 22.01 -0.11
N LEU A 388 6.80 21.44 0.57
CA LEU A 388 5.52 21.01 -0.03
C LEU A 388 4.60 22.18 -0.40
N GLY A 389 4.90 23.38 0.09
CA GLY A 389 4.12 24.59 -0.16
C GLY A 389 2.89 24.69 0.74
N PHE A 390 3.03 24.29 2.00
CA PHE A 390 2.03 24.46 3.05
C PHE A 390 2.48 25.50 4.07
N ASP A 391 1.51 26.25 4.61
CA ASP A 391 1.73 27.13 5.76
C ASP A 391 1.61 26.37 7.09
N GLU A 392 1.80 27.06 8.23
CA GLU A 392 1.74 26.43 9.54
C GLU A 392 0.35 25.86 9.88
N ARG A 393 -0.73 26.44 9.38
CA ARG A 393 -2.11 25.97 9.65
C ARG A 393 -2.40 24.68 8.91
N GLU A 394 -2.03 24.65 7.63
CA GLU A 394 -2.13 23.46 6.77
C GLU A 394 -1.22 22.35 7.26
N THR A 395 -0.01 22.68 7.74
CA THR A 395 0.91 21.73 8.36
C THR A 395 0.29 21.04 9.58
N VAL A 396 -0.23 21.82 10.53
CA VAL A 396 -0.85 21.26 11.74
C VAL A 396 -2.11 20.48 11.41
N ALA A 397 -2.89 20.90 10.40
CA ALA A 397 -4.04 20.13 9.93
C ALA A 397 -3.60 18.76 9.41
N LEU A 398 -2.64 18.71 8.48
CA LEU A 398 -2.16 17.44 7.89
C LEU A 398 -1.59 16.46 8.94
N ILE A 399 -0.84 16.96 9.93
CA ILE A 399 -0.32 16.11 11.03
C ILE A 399 -1.45 15.55 11.90
N GLY A 400 -2.63 16.17 11.91
CA GLY A 400 -3.82 15.64 12.59
C GLY A 400 -4.28 14.26 12.11
N ALA A 401 -3.82 13.80 10.94
CA ALA A 401 -4.01 12.41 10.52
C ALA A 401 -3.38 11.38 11.49
N HIS A 402 -2.47 11.80 12.37
CA HIS A 402 -2.00 11.02 13.51
C HIS A 402 -3.08 10.77 14.58
N CYS A 403 -4.37 11.02 14.30
CA CYS A 403 -5.46 10.37 15.03
C CYS A 403 -5.67 8.91 14.56
N LEU A 404 -5.15 8.51 13.40
CA LEU A 404 -5.33 7.19 12.80
C LEU A 404 -4.12 6.28 12.98
N GLY A 405 -4.40 5.01 13.26
CA GLY A 405 -3.44 3.91 13.33
C GLY A 405 -2.47 4.02 14.50
N LYS A 406 -1.32 3.38 14.33
CA LYS A 406 -0.27 3.31 15.33
C LYS A 406 1.12 3.21 14.70
N CYS A 407 2.14 3.53 15.48
CA CYS A 407 3.52 3.24 15.11
C CYS A 407 3.86 1.77 15.41
N HIS A 408 4.73 1.18 14.59
CA HIS A 408 5.27 -0.16 14.80
C HIS A 408 6.80 -0.15 14.86
N THR A 409 7.35 -0.89 15.81
CA THR A 409 8.80 -0.90 16.11
C THR A 409 9.61 -1.42 14.92
N ASP A 410 9.13 -2.46 14.26
CA ASP A 410 9.75 -3.12 13.10
C ASP A 410 9.74 -2.25 11.82
N ARG A 411 8.85 -1.25 11.75
CA ARG A 411 8.73 -0.35 10.59
C ARG A 411 9.49 0.95 10.81
N SER A 412 9.25 1.61 11.95
CA SER A 412 9.70 2.99 12.20
C SER A 412 10.68 3.12 13.37
N GLY A 413 10.77 2.10 14.22
CA GLY A 413 11.46 2.16 15.52
C GLY A 413 10.69 2.88 16.62
N TYR A 414 9.45 3.30 16.35
CA TYR A 414 8.48 3.87 17.29
C TYR A 414 7.32 2.89 17.51
N ASP A 415 6.62 3.01 18.63
CA ASP A 415 5.63 2.01 19.04
C ASP A 415 4.41 2.63 19.74
N GLY A 416 3.22 2.20 19.33
CA GLY A 416 1.95 2.53 19.98
C GLY A 416 1.06 3.51 19.20
N PRO A 417 -0.24 3.57 19.56
CA PRO A 417 -1.20 4.49 18.97
C PRO A 417 -1.11 5.89 19.60
N TRP A 418 -1.60 6.90 18.89
CA TRP A 418 -1.69 8.28 19.41
C TRP A 418 -2.90 8.52 20.33
N GLY A 419 -3.92 7.66 20.26
CA GLY A 419 -5.16 7.75 21.03
C GLY A 419 -5.95 6.43 20.96
N PRO A 420 -7.06 6.30 21.71
CA PRO A 420 -7.86 5.07 21.80
C PRO A 420 -8.71 4.85 20.56
N SER A 421 -9.15 5.91 19.90
CA SER A 421 -9.99 5.85 18.69
C SER A 421 -9.15 5.81 17.42
N PHE A 422 -8.10 4.97 17.40
CA PHE A 422 -7.11 4.93 16.32
C PHE A 422 -7.66 4.38 14.98
N ASN A 423 -8.92 3.97 14.92
CA ASN A 423 -9.62 3.59 13.70
C ASN A 423 -10.70 4.61 13.28
N MET A 424 -10.82 5.75 13.96
CA MET A 424 -11.78 6.82 13.67
C MET A 424 -11.07 8.16 13.44
N PHE A 425 -11.46 8.89 12.41
CA PHE A 425 -10.92 10.21 12.15
C PHE A 425 -11.59 11.24 13.07
N THR A 426 -10.84 11.77 14.04
CA THR A 426 -11.35 12.72 15.05
C THR A 426 -10.30 13.78 15.36
N ASN A 427 -10.67 14.81 16.12
CA ASN A 427 -9.70 15.79 16.62
C ASN A 427 -8.96 15.35 17.91
N ASP A 428 -9.12 14.09 18.34
CA ASP A 428 -8.60 13.57 19.62
C ASP A 428 -7.06 13.67 19.72
N PHE A 429 -6.36 13.57 18.59
CA PHE A 429 -4.91 13.82 18.52
C PHE A 429 -4.52 15.16 19.18
N TYR A 430 -5.25 16.24 18.88
CA TYR A 430 -4.94 17.57 19.41
C TYR A 430 -5.33 17.69 20.89
N VAL A 431 -6.47 17.11 21.27
CA VAL A 431 -6.94 17.09 22.67
C VAL A 431 -5.89 16.41 23.55
N ARG A 432 -5.38 15.26 23.11
CA ARG A 432 -4.33 14.48 23.81
C ARG A 432 -2.99 15.17 23.80
N LEU A 433 -2.58 15.76 22.68
CA LEU A 433 -1.30 16.47 22.59
C LEU A 433 -1.18 17.59 23.65
N LEU A 434 -2.30 18.22 24.02
CA LEU A 434 -2.34 19.25 25.05
C LEU A 434 -2.22 18.72 26.50
N GLN A 435 -2.38 17.41 26.73
CA GLN A 435 -2.21 16.76 28.04
C GLN A 435 -0.74 16.69 28.47
N ASN A 436 -0.46 16.13 29.64
CA ASN A 436 0.90 15.93 30.12
C ASN A 436 1.50 14.63 29.57
N TRP A 437 2.80 14.71 29.26
CA TRP A 437 3.55 13.62 28.65
C TRP A 437 4.95 13.58 29.27
N HIS A 438 5.51 12.38 29.33
CA HIS A 438 6.91 12.17 29.69
C HIS A 438 7.63 11.34 28.63
N VAL A 439 8.96 11.40 28.62
CA VAL A 439 9.76 10.59 27.70
C VAL A 439 9.68 9.13 28.14
N ARG A 440 9.21 8.26 27.23
CA ARG A 440 9.11 6.82 27.45
C ARG A 440 10.50 6.22 27.70
N LYS A 441 10.62 5.40 28.74
CA LYS A 441 11.88 4.69 29.07
C LYS A 441 11.82 3.26 28.52
N TRP A 442 12.45 3.05 27.37
CA TRP A 442 12.43 1.78 26.65
C TRP A 442 13.62 1.69 25.66
N ASP A 443 13.79 0.55 24.99
CA ASP A 443 14.93 0.28 24.09
C ASP A 443 14.74 0.79 22.65
N GLY A 444 13.60 1.38 22.33
CA GLY A 444 13.31 1.94 21.01
C GLY A 444 13.70 3.42 20.87
N LYS A 445 13.21 4.07 19.80
CA LYS A 445 13.49 5.50 19.56
C LYS A 445 12.85 6.37 20.65
N LYS A 446 13.43 7.56 20.88
CA LYS A 446 12.87 8.55 21.81
C LYS A 446 11.46 8.91 21.37
N GLN A 447 10.48 8.59 22.19
CA GLN A 447 9.08 9.00 22.06
C GLN A 447 8.54 9.42 23.43
N TYR A 448 7.36 10.00 23.43
CA TYR A 448 6.64 10.36 24.64
C TYR A 448 5.53 9.35 24.91
N GLU A 449 5.18 9.15 26.17
CA GLU A 449 4.01 8.41 26.62
C GLU A 449 3.17 9.28 27.57
N ASP A 450 1.86 9.05 27.57
CA ASP A 450 0.94 9.86 28.36
C ASP A 450 1.10 9.56 29.85
N ASP A 451 0.99 10.61 30.68
CA ASP A 451 1.18 10.50 32.13
C ASP A 451 0.03 9.73 32.82
N GLU A 452 -1.12 9.61 32.16
CA GLU A 452 -2.35 9.07 32.77
C GLU A 452 -2.40 7.54 32.69
N THR A 453 -2.18 6.99 31.50
CA THR A 453 -2.34 5.55 31.23
C THR A 453 -1.08 4.90 30.66
N SER A 454 -0.12 5.70 30.17
CA SER A 454 1.08 5.23 29.46
C SER A 454 0.76 4.26 28.31
N SER A 455 -0.43 4.42 27.71
CA SER A 455 -0.94 3.57 26.63
C SER A 455 -0.85 4.24 25.26
N PHE A 456 -0.70 5.57 25.24
CA PHE A 456 -0.62 6.38 24.04
C PHE A 456 0.76 6.98 23.88
N MET A 457 1.10 7.33 22.64
CA MET A 457 2.40 7.87 22.31
C MET A 457 2.31 9.16 21.51
N MET A 458 3.38 9.95 21.58
CA MET A 458 3.64 11.07 20.67
C MET A 458 5.06 10.98 20.14
N LEU A 459 5.23 11.25 18.85
CA LEU A 459 6.55 11.39 18.24
C LEU A 459 7.20 12.71 18.68
N PRO A 460 8.54 12.84 18.63
CA PRO A 460 9.21 14.12 18.83
C PRO A 460 8.67 15.25 17.96
N THR A 461 8.34 14.98 16.69
CA THR A 461 7.72 15.97 15.80
C THR A 461 6.28 16.32 16.17
N ASP A 462 5.51 15.40 16.75
CA ASP A 462 4.17 15.68 17.25
C ASP A 462 4.26 16.61 18.47
N TYR A 463 5.14 16.23 19.41
CA TYR A 463 5.38 17.01 20.61
C TYR A 463 5.91 18.42 20.30
N ALA A 464 6.69 18.56 19.23
CA ALA A 464 7.17 19.87 18.76
C ALA A 464 6.04 20.83 18.37
N LEU A 465 4.87 20.34 17.96
CA LEU A 465 3.70 21.18 17.67
C LEU A 465 3.16 21.84 18.95
N LYS A 466 3.32 21.19 20.10
CA LYS A 466 2.95 21.73 21.41
C LYS A 466 3.96 22.77 21.91
N GLU A 467 5.24 22.57 21.63
CA GLU A 467 6.33 23.43 22.12
C GLU A 467 6.48 24.74 21.32
N ASP A 468 6.24 24.70 20.00
CA ASP A 468 6.34 25.88 19.15
C ASP A 468 5.06 26.74 19.18
N SER A 469 5.21 28.00 19.58
CA SER A 469 4.07 28.93 19.72
C SER A 469 3.25 29.15 18.44
N LYS A 470 3.84 29.01 17.23
CA LYS A 470 3.13 29.20 15.97
C LYS A 470 2.26 28.00 15.64
N PHE A 471 2.74 26.79 15.91
CA PHE A 471 1.96 25.57 15.77
C PHE A 471 0.93 25.42 16.89
N LEU A 472 1.31 25.68 18.14
CA LEU A 472 0.45 25.51 19.32
C LEU A 472 -0.87 26.27 19.20
N LYS A 473 -0.86 27.45 18.56
CA LYS A 473 -2.08 28.19 18.27
C LYS A 473 -3.11 27.35 17.51
N TYR A 474 -2.69 26.67 16.44
CA TYR A 474 -3.58 25.85 15.62
C TYR A 474 -3.93 24.53 16.29
N VAL A 475 -3.00 23.95 17.06
CA VAL A 475 -3.29 22.77 17.90
C VAL A 475 -4.47 23.05 18.83
N LYS A 476 -4.45 24.20 19.54
CA LYS A 476 -5.55 24.60 20.42
C LYS A 476 -6.85 24.83 19.66
N MET A 477 -6.79 25.51 18.51
CA MET A 477 -7.98 25.74 17.68
C MET A 477 -8.64 24.43 17.25
N TYR A 478 -7.86 23.45 16.80
CA TYR A 478 -8.41 22.16 16.36
C TYR A 478 -8.84 21.24 17.51
N ALA A 479 -8.21 21.35 18.69
CA ALA A 479 -8.67 20.67 19.89
C ALA A 479 -10.06 21.17 20.35
N GLU A 480 -10.34 22.47 20.14
CA GLU A 480 -11.63 23.09 20.51
C GLU A 480 -12.73 22.92 19.45
N ASP A 481 -12.35 22.78 18.17
CA ASP A 481 -13.28 22.78 17.04
C ASP A 481 -12.93 21.69 16.00
N GLN A 482 -13.65 20.56 16.08
CA GLN A 482 -13.49 19.43 15.17
C GLN A 482 -13.90 19.78 13.73
N ASP A 483 -14.97 20.55 13.54
CA ASP A 483 -15.46 20.90 12.20
C ASP A 483 -14.45 21.79 11.47
N LEU A 484 -13.80 22.70 12.19
CA LEU A 484 -12.71 23.51 11.67
C LEU A 484 -11.51 22.66 11.26
N PHE A 485 -11.11 21.70 12.11
CA PHE A 485 -10.07 20.73 11.77
C PHE A 485 -10.42 19.96 10.50
N PHE A 486 -11.62 19.40 10.43
CA PHE A 486 -12.11 18.61 9.30
C PHE A 486 -12.08 19.41 8.00
N LYS A 487 -12.56 20.66 8.05
CA LYS A 487 -12.55 21.57 6.91
C LYS A 487 -11.14 21.89 6.42
N ASP A 488 -10.23 22.22 7.33
CA ASP A 488 -8.85 22.58 6.97
C ASP A 488 -8.06 21.35 6.51
N PHE A 489 -8.25 20.20 7.16
CA PHE A 489 -7.66 18.93 6.76
C PHE A 489 -8.10 18.52 5.37
N SER A 490 -9.41 18.56 5.08
CA SER A 490 -9.95 18.23 3.76
C SER A 490 -9.27 19.04 2.64
N LYS A 491 -9.18 20.35 2.85
CA LYS A 491 -8.54 21.26 1.91
C LYS A 491 -7.04 20.97 1.75
N ALA A 492 -6.31 20.81 2.87
CA ALA A 492 -4.88 20.59 2.85
C ALA A 492 -4.50 19.22 2.26
N PHE A 493 -5.26 18.18 2.60
CA PHE A 493 -5.05 16.82 2.11
C PHE A 493 -5.39 16.74 0.61
N SER A 494 -6.52 17.30 0.17
CA SER A 494 -6.81 17.43 -1.28
C SER A 494 -5.68 18.16 -2.02
N ALA A 495 -5.21 19.30 -1.48
CA ALA A 495 -4.11 20.06 -2.08
C ALA A 495 -2.78 19.30 -2.10
N LEU A 496 -2.51 18.46 -1.10
CA LEU A 496 -1.34 17.58 -1.05
C LEU A 496 -1.37 16.57 -2.20
N LEU A 497 -2.49 15.86 -2.34
CA LEU A 497 -2.64 14.82 -3.34
C LEU A 497 -2.47 15.40 -4.75
N GLU A 498 -2.77 16.68 -4.97
CA GLU A 498 -2.65 17.38 -6.25
C GLU A 498 -1.32 18.13 -6.46
N LYS A 499 -0.37 18.12 -5.51
CA LYS A 499 0.90 18.84 -5.66
C LYS A 499 1.68 18.33 -6.88
N GLY A 500 2.14 19.28 -7.70
CA GLY A 500 2.88 19.00 -8.93
C GLY A 500 2.01 18.66 -10.15
N ILE A 501 0.69 18.68 -10.01
CA ILE A 501 -0.26 18.33 -11.08
C ILE A 501 -1.01 19.57 -11.57
N GLU A 502 -0.97 19.81 -12.88
CA GLU A 502 -1.76 20.83 -13.55
C GLU A 502 -3.05 20.21 -14.10
N TYR A 503 -4.20 20.64 -13.56
CA TYR A 503 -5.52 20.24 -14.03
C TYR A 503 -6.11 21.26 -15.02
N PRO A 504 -6.75 20.81 -16.11
CA PRO A 504 -7.56 21.68 -16.95
C PRO A 504 -8.68 22.39 -16.13
N LYS A 505 -8.98 23.64 -16.47
CA LYS A 505 -9.86 24.52 -15.67
C LYS A 505 -11.31 24.02 -15.53
N ASP A 506 -11.76 23.21 -16.47
CA ASP A 506 -13.10 22.62 -16.55
C ASP A 506 -13.25 21.36 -15.68
N VAL A 507 -12.16 20.82 -15.15
CA VAL A 507 -12.13 19.56 -14.40
C VAL A 507 -12.46 19.84 -12.94
N LYS A 508 -13.66 19.44 -12.54
CA LYS A 508 -14.11 19.55 -11.15
C LYS A 508 -13.63 18.35 -10.33
N PRO A 509 -13.25 18.54 -9.05
CA PRO A 509 -13.03 17.43 -8.14
C PRO A 509 -14.30 16.59 -7.95
N PHE A 510 -14.10 15.32 -7.68
CA PHE A 510 -15.12 14.39 -7.23
C PHE A 510 -15.23 14.42 -5.71
N GLU A 511 -16.46 14.36 -5.23
CA GLU A 511 -16.79 14.15 -3.82
C GLU A 511 -17.54 12.82 -3.76
N PHE A 512 -16.90 11.79 -3.21
CA PHE A 512 -17.46 10.45 -3.18
C PHE A 512 -18.44 10.30 -2.01
N LYS A 513 -19.50 9.54 -2.26
CA LYS A 513 -20.38 9.08 -1.20
C LYS A 513 -19.72 7.93 -0.43
N THR A 514 -19.84 7.93 0.90
CA THR A 514 -19.42 6.76 1.69
C THR A 514 -20.36 5.59 1.44
N LEU A 515 -20.01 4.39 1.89
CA LEU A 515 -20.94 3.26 1.82
C LEU A 515 -22.24 3.57 2.59
N ASP A 516 -22.14 4.15 3.79
CA ASP A 516 -23.30 4.48 4.63
C ASP A 516 -24.24 5.50 3.95
N GLU A 517 -23.70 6.53 3.28
CA GLU A 517 -24.49 7.53 2.53
C GLU A 517 -25.13 6.98 1.24
N GLN A 518 -24.81 5.75 0.85
CA GLN A 518 -25.41 5.06 -0.29
C GLN A 518 -26.51 4.07 0.12
N GLU A 519 -26.59 3.74 1.42
CA GLU A 519 -27.66 2.92 1.99
C GLU A 519 -28.93 3.74 2.27
N ASP A 520 -28.78 5.06 2.43
CA ASP A 520 -29.85 6.08 2.55
C ASP A 520 -30.37 6.58 1.18
#